data_AF-A0A7R7DRN0-F1
#
_entry.id   AF-A0A7R7DRN0-F1
#
_cell.length_a   1.000
_cell.length_b   1.000
_cell.length_c   1.000
_cell.angle_alpha   90.00
_cell.angle_beta   90.00
_cell.angle_gamma   90.00
#
_symmetry.space_group_name_H-M   'P 1'
#
loop_
_entity.id
_entity.type
_entity.pdbx_description
1 polymer ?
#
loop_
_entity_poly.entity_id
_entity_poly.type
_entity_poly.pdbx_seq_one_letter_code
_entity_poly.pdbx_strand_id
1 'polypeptide(L)'
;MTSPQRKTPPLTHDRLLDITTRAGARDRLIASLVDTHRVLTTPQIAQLCFGSEATARTRLHTLTTLRVLARFRPRRDTGSHPCHYVLDAGGAFLLEHDVPDRDHRRHRVDKRLAWATSQRLPHLTGTSSFFTTLAATARHHPDACLPTWAPGHWCEKWLSLIKLAPDGFGTWVQDQQLVDFFLEYDTGTEHLAQLTKKLTQYQRLANGVTGAPGPPTPCALFVFGSPGRETHARQALTHAAHGKNLPLIATAAYPTAADPAGCCWLPLPTHPDHQPRRHTLADLGRLADHPQQPANHIPTAPGDLHLAPSWPTLPTAPISLTTDPRPIDRWIPRPDNQNRDSGDNRGGQ
;
A
#
# COMPACT_ATOMS: atom_id res chain seq x y z
N MET A 1 -29.06 -16.59 13.86
CA MET A 1 -28.17 -17.38 14.74
C MET A 1 -26.87 -17.65 14.01
N THR A 2 -25.81 -16.92 14.34
CA THR A 2 -24.45 -17.12 13.80
C THR A 2 -23.82 -18.32 14.48
N SER A 3 -23.48 -19.36 13.71
CA SER A 3 -22.70 -20.49 14.23
C SER A 3 -21.40 -19.98 14.88
N PRO A 4 -20.99 -20.52 16.05
CA PRO A 4 -19.75 -20.13 16.67
C PRO A 4 -18.59 -20.46 15.73
N GLN A 5 -17.82 -19.44 15.33
CA GLN A 5 -16.57 -19.66 14.59
C GLN A 5 -15.68 -20.55 15.44
N ARG A 6 -15.43 -21.77 14.96
CA ARG A 6 -14.51 -22.72 15.58
C ARG A 6 -13.13 -22.03 15.61
N LYS A 7 -12.65 -21.65 16.80
CA LYS A 7 -11.34 -21.02 16.97
C LYS A 7 -10.29 -21.94 16.34
N THR A 8 -9.56 -21.44 15.36
CA THR A 8 -8.45 -22.17 14.76
C THR A 8 -7.40 -22.42 15.85
N PRO A 9 -6.92 -23.67 16.04
CA PRO A 9 -5.94 -23.97 17.08
C PRO A 9 -4.67 -23.13 16.87
N PRO A 10 -3.95 -22.76 17.93
CA PRO A 10 -2.67 -22.05 17.80
C PRO A 10 -1.65 -22.92 17.04
N LEU A 11 -0.71 -22.26 16.35
CA LEU A 11 0.44 -22.96 15.75
C LEU A 11 1.38 -23.44 16.85
N THR A 12 1.89 -24.65 16.73
CA THR A 12 2.96 -25.18 17.58
C THR A 12 4.27 -24.42 17.33
N HIS A 13 5.15 -24.37 18.34
CA HIS A 13 6.43 -23.69 18.21
C HIS A 13 7.30 -24.30 17.10
N ASP A 14 7.34 -25.62 16.98
CA ASP A 14 8.05 -26.33 15.91
C ASP A 14 7.58 -25.92 14.51
N ARG A 15 6.27 -25.70 14.32
CA ARG A 15 5.73 -25.19 13.06
C ARG A 15 6.13 -23.76 12.79
N LEU A 16 6.15 -22.91 13.81
CA LEU A 16 6.61 -21.53 13.68
C LEU A 16 8.10 -21.48 13.27
N LEU A 17 8.93 -22.35 13.85
CA LEU A 17 10.34 -22.48 13.46
C LEU A 17 10.51 -23.03 12.03
N ASP A 18 9.73 -24.04 11.62
CA ASP A 18 9.73 -24.54 10.23
C ASP A 18 9.34 -23.43 9.23
N ILE A 19 8.38 -22.56 9.59
CA ILE A 19 8.03 -21.37 8.82
C ILE A 19 9.20 -20.41 8.69
N THR A 20 9.86 -20.05 9.79
CA THR A 20 11.01 -19.14 9.73
C THR A 20 12.19 -19.69 8.95
N THR A 21 12.45 -20.99 9.04
CA THR A 21 13.63 -21.59 8.38
C THR A 21 13.43 -21.81 6.88
N ARG A 22 12.18 -22.04 6.43
CA ARG A 22 11.86 -22.34 5.02
C ARG A 22 11.33 -21.15 4.22
N ALA A 23 10.89 -20.08 4.88
CA ALA A 23 10.39 -18.89 4.19
C ALA A 23 11.53 -18.20 3.42
N GLY A 24 11.35 -18.14 2.10
CA GLY A 24 12.29 -17.46 1.21
C GLY A 24 12.12 -15.93 1.26
N ALA A 25 13.02 -15.22 0.59
CA ALA A 25 12.98 -13.75 0.53
C ALA A 25 11.63 -13.21 0.01
N ARG A 26 11.06 -13.88 -1.02
CA ARG A 26 9.74 -13.50 -1.57
C ARG A 26 8.62 -13.64 -0.53
N ASP A 27 8.62 -14.68 0.30
CA ASP A 27 7.55 -14.89 1.29
C ASP A 27 7.60 -13.84 2.39
N ARG A 28 8.81 -13.50 2.85
CA ARG A 28 9.05 -12.44 3.84
C ARG A 28 8.61 -11.09 3.31
N LEU A 29 8.95 -10.79 2.05
CA LEU A 29 8.48 -9.58 1.38
C LEU A 29 6.95 -9.54 1.32
N ILE A 30 6.28 -10.62 0.88
CA ILE A 30 4.82 -10.68 0.82
C ILE A 30 4.22 -10.48 2.22
N ALA A 31 4.75 -11.13 3.26
CA ALA A 31 4.30 -10.97 4.63
C ALA A 31 4.43 -9.50 5.08
N SER A 32 5.58 -8.88 4.84
CA SER A 32 5.86 -7.48 5.18
C SER A 32 4.93 -6.51 4.45
N LEU A 33 4.72 -6.69 3.15
CA LEU A 33 3.80 -5.87 2.34
C LEU A 33 2.36 -6.00 2.81
N VAL A 34 1.87 -7.22 3.03
CA VAL A 34 0.50 -7.44 3.51
C VAL A 34 0.33 -6.87 4.92
N ASP A 35 1.36 -6.97 5.77
CA ASP A 35 1.34 -6.36 7.09
C ASP A 35 1.23 -4.83 7.02
N THR A 36 2.14 -4.22 6.26
CA THR A 36 2.25 -2.77 6.05
C THR A 36 0.97 -2.20 5.43
N HIS A 37 0.44 -2.81 4.38
CA HIS A 37 -0.73 -2.29 3.65
C HIS A 37 -2.07 -2.83 4.16
N ARG A 38 -2.07 -3.58 5.26
CA ARG A 38 -3.21 -4.23 5.94
C ARG A 38 -3.91 -5.33 5.12
N VAL A 39 -4.28 -5.06 3.88
CA VAL A 39 -4.97 -5.97 2.95
C VAL A 39 -4.42 -5.79 1.54
N LEU A 40 -4.01 -6.88 0.89
CA LEU A 40 -3.69 -6.89 -0.55
C LEU A 40 -4.46 -8.01 -1.26
N THR A 41 -4.76 -7.81 -2.54
CA THR A 41 -5.46 -8.79 -3.37
C THR A 41 -4.51 -9.67 -4.18
N THR A 42 -5.01 -10.78 -4.74
CA THR A 42 -4.20 -11.63 -5.64
C THR A 42 -3.53 -10.84 -6.77
N PRO A 43 -4.23 -9.99 -7.55
CA PRO A 43 -3.59 -9.24 -8.65
C PRO A 43 -2.53 -8.27 -8.16
N GLN A 44 -2.77 -7.59 -7.04
CA GLN A 44 -1.82 -6.64 -6.44
C GLN A 44 -0.53 -7.35 -6.00
N ILE A 45 -0.65 -8.48 -5.30
CA ILE A 45 0.54 -9.27 -4.91
C ILE A 45 1.25 -9.84 -6.15
N ALA A 46 0.50 -10.26 -7.18
CA ALA A 46 1.08 -10.71 -8.44
C ALA A 46 1.90 -9.60 -9.12
N GLN A 47 1.35 -8.39 -9.22
CA GLN A 47 2.04 -7.20 -9.75
C GLN A 47 3.33 -6.87 -8.98
N LEU A 48 3.34 -7.05 -7.66
CA LEU A 48 4.52 -6.71 -6.84
C LEU A 48 5.60 -7.81 -6.86
N CYS A 49 5.21 -9.09 -6.80
CA CYS A 49 6.10 -10.17 -6.39
C CYS A 49 6.28 -11.29 -7.42
N PHE A 50 5.55 -11.26 -8.54
CA PHE A 50 5.52 -12.37 -9.50
C PHE A 50 5.54 -11.88 -10.96
N GLY A 51 6.01 -12.77 -11.86
CA GLY A 51 5.90 -12.58 -13.31
C GLY A 51 4.57 -13.10 -13.89
N SER A 52 3.79 -13.87 -13.13
CA SER A 52 2.46 -14.36 -13.55
C SER A 52 1.50 -14.48 -12.37
N GLU A 53 0.21 -14.21 -12.62
CA GLU A 53 -0.83 -14.40 -11.59
C GLU A 53 -1.00 -15.88 -11.22
N ALA A 54 -0.85 -16.80 -12.17
CA ALA A 54 -0.98 -18.23 -11.92
C ALA A 54 0.04 -18.72 -10.88
N THR A 55 1.31 -18.32 -11.03
CA THR A 55 2.36 -18.63 -10.04
C THR A 55 2.07 -17.98 -8.69
N ALA A 56 1.59 -16.73 -8.69
CA ALA A 56 1.20 -16.02 -7.47
C ALA A 56 0.11 -16.78 -6.71
N ARG A 57 -0.95 -17.23 -7.39
CA ARG A 57 -2.06 -17.99 -6.78
C ARG A 57 -1.59 -19.28 -6.12
N THR A 58 -0.72 -20.03 -6.79
CA THR A 58 -0.15 -21.27 -6.24
C THR A 58 0.65 -20.98 -4.97
N ARG A 59 1.55 -19.99 -4.99
CA ARG A 59 2.35 -19.64 -3.80
C ARG A 59 1.50 -19.07 -2.66
N LEU A 60 0.53 -18.21 -2.98
CA LEU A 60 -0.38 -17.63 -1.99
C LEU A 60 -1.29 -18.68 -1.35
N HIS A 61 -1.64 -19.74 -2.08
CA HIS A 61 -2.33 -20.89 -1.49
C HIS A 61 -1.43 -21.60 -0.47
N THR A 62 -0.17 -21.88 -0.81
CA THR A 62 0.81 -22.44 0.14
C THR A 62 0.98 -21.58 1.39
N LEU A 63 1.19 -20.27 1.24
CA LEU A 63 1.32 -19.34 2.37
C LEU A 63 0.05 -19.26 3.23
N THR A 64 -1.13 -19.48 2.62
CA THR A 64 -2.38 -19.57 3.38
C THR A 64 -2.47 -20.88 4.18
N THR A 65 -2.11 -22.01 3.56
CA THR A 65 -2.11 -23.33 4.23
C THR A 65 -1.13 -23.36 5.41
N LEU A 66 0.01 -22.68 5.27
CA LEU A 66 1.02 -22.53 6.32
C LEU A 66 0.69 -21.46 7.36
N ARG A 67 -0.45 -20.76 7.21
CA ARG A 67 -0.85 -19.67 8.12
C ARG A 67 0.17 -18.54 8.23
N VAL A 68 0.93 -18.31 7.15
CA VAL A 68 1.69 -17.08 6.95
C VAL A 68 0.71 -15.95 6.61
N LEU A 69 -0.24 -16.25 5.73
CA LEU A 69 -1.35 -15.37 5.37
C LEU A 69 -2.67 -16.01 5.77
N ALA A 70 -3.66 -15.18 6.08
CA ALA A 70 -5.06 -15.57 6.05
C ALA A 70 -5.72 -14.88 4.85
N ARG A 71 -6.82 -15.45 4.36
CA ARG A 71 -7.53 -14.89 3.23
C ARG A 71 -9.03 -14.83 3.48
N PHE A 72 -9.67 -13.86 2.83
CA PHE A 72 -11.12 -13.77 2.73
C PHE A 72 -11.54 -13.39 1.31
N ARG A 73 -12.83 -13.51 1.04
CA ARG A 73 -13.47 -12.94 -0.16
C ARG A 73 -14.67 -12.14 0.31
N PRO A 74 -14.74 -10.83 0.00
CA PRO A 74 -15.94 -10.05 0.25
C PRO A 74 -17.15 -10.71 -0.40
N ARG A 75 -18.30 -10.70 0.29
CA ARG A 75 -19.54 -11.23 -0.28
C ARG A 75 -19.98 -10.34 -1.43
N ARG A 76 -20.47 -10.96 -2.50
CA ARG A 76 -21.11 -10.31 -3.63
C ARG A 76 -22.36 -11.08 -4.03
N ASP A 77 -23.27 -10.36 -4.67
CA ASP A 77 -24.48 -10.94 -5.27
C ASP A 77 -24.17 -11.63 -6.61
N THR A 78 -23.10 -11.23 -7.32
CA THR A 78 -22.65 -11.85 -8.59
C THR A 78 -21.13 -11.82 -8.81
N GLY A 79 -20.58 -12.84 -9.47
CA GLY A 79 -19.16 -12.96 -9.86
C GLY A 79 -18.20 -13.40 -8.74
N SER A 80 -16.90 -13.51 -9.05
CA SER A 80 -15.84 -13.83 -8.08
C SER A 80 -14.89 -12.65 -7.91
N HIS A 81 -14.79 -12.10 -6.69
CA HIS A 81 -13.70 -11.19 -6.36
C HIS A 81 -12.37 -11.94 -6.24
N PRO A 82 -11.23 -11.28 -6.53
CA PRO A 82 -9.94 -11.83 -6.16
C PRO A 82 -9.88 -12.12 -4.65
N CYS A 83 -9.07 -13.10 -4.26
CA CYS A 83 -8.80 -13.32 -2.84
C CYS A 83 -8.11 -12.09 -2.25
N HIS A 84 -8.53 -11.73 -1.04
CA HIS A 84 -7.90 -10.68 -0.23
C HIS A 84 -7.09 -11.36 0.87
N TYR A 85 -5.89 -10.86 1.12
CA TYR A 85 -4.93 -11.45 2.04
C TYR A 85 -4.60 -10.48 3.18
N VAL A 86 -4.47 -11.05 4.36
CA VAL A 86 -4.01 -10.40 5.60
C VAL A 86 -2.93 -11.27 6.24
N LEU A 87 -2.10 -10.71 7.09
CA LEU A 87 -1.11 -11.50 7.84
C LEU A 87 -1.82 -12.42 8.84
N ASP A 88 -1.39 -13.68 8.94
CA ASP A 88 -1.80 -14.63 9.99
C ASP A 88 -0.64 -14.88 10.96
N ALA A 89 -0.87 -15.69 12.01
CA ALA A 89 0.02 -15.90 13.13
C ALA A 89 1.43 -16.37 12.72
N GLY A 90 1.54 -17.27 11.74
CA GLY A 90 2.85 -17.72 11.24
C GLY A 90 3.64 -16.60 10.56
N GLY A 91 2.94 -15.69 9.87
CA GLY A 91 3.56 -14.54 9.23
C GLY A 91 3.96 -13.47 10.24
N ALA A 92 3.18 -13.29 11.31
CA ALA A 92 3.55 -12.40 12.40
C ALA A 92 4.82 -12.87 13.12
N PHE A 93 4.93 -14.17 13.41
CA PHE A 93 6.14 -14.76 13.99
C PHE A 93 7.34 -14.64 13.04
N LEU A 94 7.12 -14.88 11.74
CA LEU A 94 8.14 -14.70 10.71
C LEU A 94 8.74 -13.29 10.72
N LEU A 95 7.90 -12.26 10.78
CA LEU A 95 8.34 -10.87 10.79
C LEU A 95 8.99 -10.43 12.11
N GLU A 96 8.60 -11.01 13.25
CA GLU A 96 9.30 -10.80 14.53
C GLU A 96 10.70 -11.41 14.52
N HIS A 97 10.85 -12.59 13.94
CA HIS A 97 12.16 -13.22 13.80
C HIS A 97 13.14 -12.36 12.98
N ASP A 98 12.62 -11.61 11.99
CA ASP A 98 13.42 -10.70 11.18
C ASP A 98 13.62 -9.31 11.82
N VAL A 99 12.69 -8.89 12.70
CA VAL A 99 12.68 -7.56 13.34
C VAL A 99 12.33 -7.72 14.84
N PRO A 100 13.34 -7.74 15.74
CA PRO A 100 13.17 -8.11 17.15
C PRO A 100 12.19 -7.27 17.99
N ASP A 101 11.88 -6.04 17.57
CA ASP A 101 10.96 -5.14 18.30
C ASP A 101 9.47 -5.45 18.07
N ARG A 102 9.15 -6.50 17.32
CA ARG A 102 7.77 -6.95 17.10
C ARG A 102 7.35 -7.99 18.14
N ASP A 103 6.07 -7.99 18.50
CA ASP A 103 5.47 -9.00 19.39
C ASP A 103 4.28 -9.69 18.69
N HIS A 104 4.56 -10.81 18.04
CA HIS A 104 3.64 -11.66 17.28
C HIS A 104 2.48 -12.13 18.14
N ARG A 105 2.63 -12.23 19.47
CA ARG A 105 1.54 -12.64 20.37
C ARG A 105 0.43 -11.59 20.44
N ARG A 106 0.72 -10.33 20.14
CA ARG A 106 -0.29 -9.26 20.02
C ARG A 106 -1.04 -9.32 18.68
N HIS A 107 -0.57 -10.14 17.73
CA HIS A 107 -1.20 -10.28 16.43
C HIS A 107 -2.55 -10.97 16.56
N ARG A 108 -3.59 -10.34 16.00
CA ARG A 108 -4.97 -10.84 16.06
C ARG A 108 -5.52 -10.98 14.65
N VAL A 109 -5.40 -12.18 14.09
CA VAL A 109 -5.89 -12.48 12.73
C VAL A 109 -7.38 -12.17 12.58
N ASP A 110 -8.21 -12.44 13.59
CA ASP A 110 -9.65 -12.14 13.56
C ASP A 110 -9.93 -10.64 13.33
N LYS A 111 -9.17 -9.76 13.99
CA LYS A 111 -9.29 -8.31 13.79
C LYS A 111 -8.90 -7.90 12.37
N ARG A 112 -7.98 -8.61 11.72
CA ARG A 112 -7.60 -8.36 10.33
C ARG A 112 -8.62 -8.93 9.35
N LEU A 113 -9.18 -10.10 9.63
CA LEU A 113 -10.25 -10.69 8.83
C LEU A 113 -11.54 -9.85 8.87
N ALA A 114 -11.75 -9.05 9.92
CA ALA A 114 -12.86 -8.09 10.00
C ALA A 114 -12.86 -7.04 8.87
N TRP A 115 -11.75 -6.86 8.14
CA TRP A 115 -11.73 -6.06 6.90
C TRP A 115 -12.71 -6.59 5.85
N ALA A 116 -13.06 -7.88 5.86
CA ALA A 116 -14.01 -8.48 4.94
C ALA A 116 -15.39 -7.81 4.94
N THR A 117 -15.77 -7.19 6.06
CA THR A 117 -17.05 -6.48 6.22
C THR A 117 -16.87 -4.96 6.38
N SER A 118 -15.65 -4.45 6.18
CA SER A 118 -15.36 -3.03 6.32
C SER A 118 -15.83 -2.25 5.09
N GLN A 119 -16.57 -1.16 5.32
CA GLN A 119 -16.95 -0.20 4.27
C GLN A 119 -15.72 0.50 3.67
N ARG A 120 -14.58 0.50 4.36
CA ARG A 120 -13.32 1.09 3.87
C ARG A 120 -12.52 0.15 2.97
N LEU A 121 -12.95 -1.10 2.81
CA LEU A 121 -12.21 -2.07 2.01
C LEU A 121 -12.06 -1.65 0.54
N PRO A 122 -13.12 -1.20 -0.17
CA PRO A 122 -12.99 -0.76 -1.57
C PRO A 122 -11.95 0.35 -1.72
N HIS A 123 -11.97 1.30 -0.79
CA HIS A 123 -11.03 2.41 -0.71
C HIS A 123 -9.59 1.92 -0.54
N LEU A 124 -9.32 1.11 0.48
CA LEU A 124 -8.00 0.53 0.76
C LEU A 124 -7.46 -0.27 -0.45
N THR A 125 -8.31 -1.07 -1.09
CA THR A 125 -7.92 -1.85 -2.27
C THR A 125 -7.72 -0.96 -3.50
N GLY A 126 -8.49 0.11 -3.66
CA GLY A 126 -8.34 1.08 -4.75
C GLY A 126 -7.01 1.84 -4.66
N THR A 127 -6.70 2.38 -3.49
CA THR A 127 -5.40 2.99 -3.19
C THR A 127 -4.26 2.02 -3.48
N SER A 128 -4.36 0.77 -3.02
CA SER A 128 -3.31 -0.23 -3.27
C SER A 128 -3.16 -0.57 -4.75
N SER A 129 -4.27 -0.63 -5.50
CA SER A 129 -4.23 -0.83 -6.96
C SER A 129 -3.50 0.29 -7.67
N PHE A 130 -3.66 1.55 -7.25
CA PHE A 130 -2.92 2.68 -7.82
C PHE A 130 -1.39 2.47 -7.71
N PHE A 131 -0.89 2.18 -6.50
CA PHE A 131 0.55 2.02 -6.27
C PHE A 131 1.12 0.73 -6.88
N THR A 132 0.37 -0.38 -6.83
CA THR A 132 0.81 -1.63 -7.46
C THR A 132 0.84 -1.56 -8.97
N THR A 133 -0.03 -0.76 -9.60
CA THR A 133 0.08 -0.45 -11.03
C THR A 133 1.32 0.40 -11.32
N LEU A 134 1.63 1.44 -10.53
CA LEU A 134 2.91 2.18 -10.68
C LEU A 134 4.14 1.28 -10.56
N ALA A 135 4.16 0.41 -9.54
CA ALA A 135 5.24 -0.56 -9.36
C ALA A 135 5.33 -1.53 -10.55
N ALA A 136 4.19 -1.95 -11.13
CA ALA A 136 4.17 -2.77 -12.32
C ALA A 136 4.71 -2.02 -13.55
N THR A 137 4.33 -0.75 -13.76
CA THR A 137 4.87 0.12 -14.81
C THR A 137 6.39 0.23 -14.68
N ALA A 138 6.92 0.57 -13.51
CA ALA A 138 8.37 0.68 -13.27
C ALA A 138 9.17 -0.58 -13.66
N ARG A 139 8.60 -1.79 -13.50
CA ARG A 139 9.28 -3.03 -13.90
C ARG A 139 9.52 -3.15 -15.41
N HIS A 140 8.73 -2.44 -16.21
CA HIS A 140 8.82 -2.47 -17.67
C HIS A 140 9.53 -1.24 -18.25
N HIS A 141 9.93 -0.29 -17.40
CA HIS A 141 10.54 0.99 -17.78
C HIS A 141 11.85 1.19 -16.99
N PRO A 142 13.03 0.93 -17.60
CA PRO A 142 14.32 1.00 -16.91
C PRO A 142 14.67 2.36 -16.29
N ASP A 143 14.07 3.42 -16.83
CA ASP A 143 14.18 4.82 -16.41
C ASP A 143 13.22 5.18 -15.28
N ALA A 144 12.32 4.28 -14.88
CA ALA A 144 11.26 4.53 -13.91
C ALA A 144 11.39 3.67 -12.64
N CYS A 145 11.10 4.26 -11.49
CA CYS A 145 10.98 3.54 -10.23
C CYS A 145 9.99 4.20 -9.26
N LEU A 146 9.52 3.40 -8.30
CA LEU A 146 8.71 3.85 -7.17
C LEU A 146 9.53 3.65 -5.87
N PRO A 147 10.46 4.56 -5.52
CA PRO A 147 11.30 4.42 -4.33
C PRO A 147 10.50 4.31 -3.03
N THR A 148 9.34 4.96 -2.98
CA THR A 148 8.52 5.04 -1.76
C THR A 148 7.04 4.81 -2.05
N TRP A 149 6.39 4.06 -1.18
CA TRP A 149 4.94 3.97 -1.02
C TRP A 149 4.61 3.77 0.46
N ALA A 150 4.06 4.81 1.09
CA ALA A 150 3.55 4.75 2.44
C ALA A 150 2.01 4.60 2.43
N PRO A 151 1.44 3.68 3.24
CA PRO A 151 -0.01 3.53 3.36
C PRO A 151 -0.63 4.67 4.16
N GLY A 152 -1.89 5.03 3.88
CA GLY A 152 -2.54 6.20 4.47
C GLY A 152 -2.57 6.24 5.99
N HIS A 153 -2.64 5.12 6.69
CA HIS A 153 -2.59 5.11 8.16
C HIS A 153 -1.22 5.51 8.74
N TRP A 154 -0.15 5.41 7.96
CA TRP A 154 1.15 5.98 8.33
C TRP A 154 1.19 7.47 8.03
N CYS A 155 0.62 7.89 6.89
CA CYS A 155 0.49 9.30 6.57
C CYS A 155 -0.36 10.05 7.62
N GLU A 156 -1.47 9.47 8.06
CA GLU A 156 -2.33 10.02 9.13
C GLU A 156 -1.54 10.22 10.44
N LYS A 157 -0.68 9.26 10.80
CA LYS A 157 0.19 9.40 11.98
C LYS A 157 1.23 10.50 11.77
N TRP A 158 1.90 10.49 10.61
CA TRP A 158 2.95 11.45 10.23
C TRP A 158 2.43 12.88 10.21
N LEU A 159 1.22 13.10 9.69
CA LEU A 159 0.65 14.42 9.43
C LEU A 159 -0.44 14.80 10.45
N SER A 160 -0.46 14.12 11.59
CA SER A 160 -1.46 14.29 12.64
C SER A 160 -1.56 15.73 13.17
N LEU A 161 -0.43 16.45 13.27
CA LEU A 161 -0.39 17.84 13.74
C LEU A 161 -1.20 18.79 12.85
N ILE A 162 -1.22 18.56 11.53
CA ILE A 162 -1.98 19.38 10.58
C ILE A 162 -3.34 18.77 10.20
N LYS A 163 -3.69 17.63 10.81
CA LYS A 163 -4.92 16.87 10.59
C LYS A 163 -5.13 16.46 9.13
N LEU A 164 -4.03 16.23 8.41
CA LEU A 164 -4.04 15.73 7.04
C LEU A 164 -3.92 14.20 7.10
N ALA A 165 -4.79 13.50 6.35
CA ALA A 165 -4.85 12.04 6.35
C ALA A 165 -5.06 11.56 4.91
N PRO A 166 -4.01 11.63 4.07
CA PRO A 166 -4.09 11.15 2.70
C PRO A 166 -4.09 9.62 2.68
N ASP A 167 -4.56 9.04 1.59
CA ASP A 167 -4.73 7.60 1.44
C ASP A 167 -3.42 6.86 1.20
N GLY A 168 -2.42 7.60 0.73
CA GLY A 168 -1.04 7.16 0.67
C GLY A 168 -0.10 8.31 0.33
N PHE A 169 1.19 8.03 0.44
CA PHE A 169 2.26 8.88 -0.06
C PHE A 169 3.13 8.06 -0.99
N GLY A 170 3.62 8.66 -2.08
CA GLY A 170 4.58 8.04 -2.97
C GLY A 170 5.65 9.00 -3.46
N THR A 171 6.80 8.41 -3.77
CA THR A 171 7.83 9.05 -4.59
C THR A 171 7.90 8.28 -5.89
N TRP A 172 7.69 8.96 -7.01
CA TRP A 172 7.88 8.41 -8.34
C TRP A 172 9.06 9.09 -9.01
N VAL A 173 9.91 8.31 -9.66
CA VAL A 173 11.02 8.81 -10.47
C VAL A 173 10.87 8.25 -11.87
N GLN A 174 10.96 9.10 -12.88
CA GLN A 174 11.04 8.70 -14.29
C GLN A 174 11.81 9.76 -15.07
N ASP A 175 12.72 9.35 -15.96
CA ASP A 175 13.55 10.28 -16.75
C ASP A 175 14.23 11.37 -15.89
N GLN A 176 14.79 10.96 -14.74
CA GLN A 176 15.40 11.83 -13.71
C GLN A 176 14.47 12.87 -13.06
N GLN A 177 13.19 12.89 -13.45
CA GLN A 177 12.18 13.72 -12.80
C GLN A 177 11.64 12.98 -11.58
N LEU A 178 11.75 13.62 -10.43
CA LEU A 178 11.15 13.15 -9.19
C LEU A 178 9.82 13.86 -8.96
N VAL A 179 8.83 13.12 -8.49
CA VAL A 179 7.61 13.68 -7.92
C VAL A 179 7.29 12.99 -6.61
N ASP A 180 7.25 13.79 -5.54
CA ASP A 180 6.63 13.38 -4.29
C ASP A 180 5.15 13.77 -4.33
N PHE A 181 4.30 12.85 -3.89
CA PHE A 181 2.87 13.07 -3.91
C PHE A 181 2.11 12.39 -2.77
N PHE A 182 1.06 13.04 -2.32
CA PHE A 182 -0.03 12.45 -1.56
C PHE A 182 -1.14 11.99 -2.50
N LEU A 183 -1.74 10.84 -2.20
CA LEU A 183 -2.87 10.29 -2.95
C LEU A 183 -4.17 10.45 -2.15
N GLU A 184 -5.21 10.91 -2.85
CA GLU A 184 -6.59 10.96 -2.40
C GLU A 184 -7.43 10.14 -3.40
N TYR A 185 -7.96 9.00 -2.97
CA TYR A 185 -8.66 8.05 -3.82
C TYR A 185 -10.17 8.11 -3.55
N ASP A 186 -10.99 8.63 -4.46
CA ASP A 186 -12.44 8.73 -4.27
C ASP A 186 -13.15 7.45 -4.77
N THR A 187 -13.83 6.76 -3.85
CA THR A 187 -14.74 5.66 -4.17
C THR A 187 -16.12 6.12 -4.62
N GLY A 188 -16.34 7.44 -4.78
CA GLY A 188 -17.60 8.04 -5.22
C GLY A 188 -18.61 8.28 -4.10
N THR A 189 -18.23 8.00 -2.85
CA THR A 189 -19.10 8.12 -1.67
C THR A 189 -18.92 9.44 -0.91
N GLU A 190 -17.84 10.18 -1.18
CA GLU A 190 -17.54 11.43 -0.49
C GLU A 190 -18.36 12.59 -1.08
N HIS A 191 -18.90 13.49 -0.27
CA HIS A 191 -19.55 14.70 -0.79
C HIS A 191 -18.52 15.75 -1.20
N LEU A 192 -18.81 16.54 -2.24
CA LEU A 192 -17.89 17.58 -2.76
C LEU A 192 -17.42 18.57 -1.68
N ALA A 193 -18.28 18.90 -0.71
CA ALA A 193 -17.92 19.78 0.40
C ALA A 193 -16.82 19.19 1.31
N GLN A 194 -16.78 17.85 1.47
CA GLN A 194 -15.74 17.19 2.23
C GLN A 194 -14.42 17.17 1.44
N LEU A 195 -14.50 16.98 0.12
CA LEU A 195 -13.35 17.04 -0.78
C LEU A 195 -12.68 18.43 -0.75
N THR A 196 -13.46 19.50 -0.85
CA THR A 196 -12.92 20.87 -0.80
C THR A 196 -12.42 21.25 0.58
N LYS A 197 -12.97 20.65 1.64
CA LYS A 197 -12.46 20.84 3.01
C LYS A 197 -11.00 20.43 3.11
N LYS A 198 -10.58 19.32 2.46
CA LYS A 198 -9.19 18.81 2.42
C LYS A 198 -8.18 19.86 1.97
N LEU A 199 -8.58 20.81 1.11
CA LEU A 199 -7.71 21.91 0.66
C LEU A 199 -7.22 22.78 1.81
N THR A 200 -7.97 22.89 2.90
CA THR A 200 -7.53 23.66 4.07
C THR A 200 -6.34 22.98 4.76
N GLN A 201 -6.33 21.64 4.82
CA GLN A 201 -5.20 20.88 5.35
C GLN A 201 -3.99 20.93 4.41
N TYR A 202 -4.19 20.82 3.10
CA TYR A 202 -3.11 20.99 2.12
C TYR A 202 -2.53 22.41 2.12
N GLN A 203 -3.35 23.44 2.37
CA GLN A 203 -2.85 24.81 2.54
C GLN A 203 -1.97 24.95 3.78
N ARG A 204 -2.32 24.29 4.90
CA ARG A 204 -1.45 24.26 6.10
C ARG A 204 -0.13 23.57 5.81
N LEU A 205 -0.14 22.50 5.01
CA LEU A 205 1.07 21.83 4.57
C LEU A 205 1.94 22.78 3.72
N ALA A 206 1.36 23.43 2.70
CA ALA A 206 2.09 24.34 1.81
C ALA A 206 2.66 25.59 2.52
N ASN A 207 1.99 26.07 3.56
CA ASN A 207 2.47 27.21 4.33
C ASN A 207 3.62 26.85 5.30
N GLY A 208 3.89 25.56 5.50
CA GLY A 208 4.81 25.07 6.53
C GLY A 208 4.34 25.38 7.96
N VAL A 209 5.04 24.83 8.95
CA VAL A 209 4.77 25.11 10.38
C VAL A 209 5.43 26.44 10.81
N THR A 210 6.54 26.81 10.17
CA THR A 210 7.42 27.92 10.58
C THR A 210 7.41 29.13 9.66
N GLY A 211 6.78 29.04 8.47
CA GLY A 211 6.79 30.10 7.46
C GLY A 211 8.15 30.33 6.76
N ALA A 212 9.17 29.50 7.05
CA ALA A 212 10.45 29.51 6.34
C ALA A 212 10.39 28.62 5.07
N PRO A 213 11.23 28.88 4.04
CA PRO A 213 11.29 28.01 2.86
C PRO A 213 11.72 26.60 3.26
N GLY A 214 10.79 25.66 3.19
CA GLY A 214 11.04 24.23 3.34
C GLY A 214 11.40 23.58 2.00
N PRO A 215 11.68 22.26 1.99
CA PRO A 215 11.73 21.49 0.75
C PRO A 215 10.41 21.61 -0.04
N PRO A 216 10.42 21.34 -1.36
CA PRO A 216 9.22 21.38 -2.19
C PRO A 216 8.07 20.57 -1.58
N THR A 217 6.87 21.14 -1.57
CA THR A 217 5.70 20.46 -0.98
C THR A 217 5.23 19.35 -1.90
N PRO A 218 5.01 18.11 -1.41
CA PRO A 218 4.46 17.03 -2.23
C PRO A 218 3.15 17.42 -2.92
N CYS A 219 2.98 16.98 -4.17
CA CYS A 219 1.76 17.19 -4.94
C CYS A 219 0.56 16.52 -4.26
N ALA A 220 -0.66 17.01 -4.49
CA ALA A 220 -1.89 16.34 -4.07
C ALA A 220 -2.61 15.75 -5.29
N LEU A 221 -2.68 14.42 -5.37
CA LEU A 221 -3.27 13.69 -6.47
C LEU A 221 -4.66 13.17 -6.09
N PHE A 222 -5.69 13.59 -6.82
CA PHE A 222 -7.06 13.13 -6.62
C PHE A 222 -7.46 12.18 -7.74
N VAL A 223 -7.79 10.95 -7.37
CA VAL A 223 -8.22 9.89 -8.30
C VAL A 223 -9.71 9.62 -8.13
N PHE A 224 -10.47 9.66 -9.21
CA PHE A 224 -11.93 9.50 -9.19
C PHE A 224 -12.36 8.28 -9.98
N GLY A 225 -13.44 7.62 -9.54
CA GLY A 225 -13.98 6.41 -10.18
C GLY A 225 -14.58 6.60 -11.60
N SER A 226 -14.77 7.84 -12.07
CA SER A 226 -15.28 8.11 -13.41
C SER A 226 -14.91 9.51 -13.93
N PRO A 227 -14.87 9.73 -15.26
CA PRO A 227 -14.62 11.05 -15.83
C PRO A 227 -15.68 12.10 -15.43
N GLY A 228 -16.96 11.71 -15.35
CA GLY A 228 -18.02 12.62 -14.92
C GLY A 228 -17.85 13.06 -13.46
N ARG A 229 -17.37 12.16 -12.60
CA ARG A 229 -17.04 12.49 -11.21
C ARG A 229 -15.80 13.39 -11.13
N GLU A 230 -14.76 13.11 -11.91
CA GLU A 230 -13.57 13.96 -12.05
C GLU A 230 -13.96 15.39 -12.42
N THR A 231 -14.80 15.58 -13.45
CA THR A 231 -15.24 16.91 -13.90
C THR A 231 -15.92 17.72 -12.79
N HIS A 232 -16.93 17.16 -12.12
CA HIS A 232 -17.64 17.87 -11.06
C HIS A 232 -16.74 18.15 -9.84
N ALA A 233 -15.91 17.18 -9.45
CA ALA A 233 -14.98 17.34 -8.35
C ALA A 233 -13.94 18.41 -8.65
N ARG A 234 -13.39 18.40 -9.87
CA ARG A 234 -12.42 19.39 -10.34
C ARG A 234 -13.00 20.80 -10.37
N GLN A 235 -14.25 20.99 -10.79
CA GLN A 235 -14.92 22.30 -10.73
C GLN A 235 -14.98 22.83 -9.28
N ALA A 236 -15.43 21.99 -8.35
CA ALA A 236 -15.52 22.34 -6.93
C ALA A 236 -14.14 22.62 -6.31
N LEU A 237 -13.14 21.78 -6.63
CA LEU A 237 -11.75 21.95 -6.19
C LEU A 237 -11.15 23.25 -6.73
N THR A 238 -11.33 23.55 -8.01
CA THR A 238 -10.83 24.79 -8.65
C THR A 238 -11.42 26.01 -7.97
N HIS A 239 -12.74 26.04 -7.76
CA HIS A 239 -13.41 27.15 -7.06
C HIS A 239 -12.88 27.31 -5.62
N ALA A 240 -12.74 26.20 -4.88
CA ALA A 240 -12.27 26.22 -3.50
C ALA A 240 -10.76 26.47 -3.34
N ALA A 241 -9.97 26.32 -4.41
CA ALA A 241 -8.54 26.59 -4.47
C ALA A 241 -8.23 28.07 -4.72
N HIS A 242 -9.19 28.83 -5.26
CA HIS A 242 -8.98 30.24 -5.60
C HIS A 242 -8.46 31.06 -4.41
N GLY A 243 -7.34 31.75 -4.59
CA GLY A 243 -6.71 32.59 -3.57
C GLY A 243 -6.00 31.82 -2.44
N LYS A 244 -5.82 30.50 -2.54
CA LYS A 244 -5.09 29.70 -1.56
C LYS A 244 -3.69 29.36 -2.06
N ASN A 245 -2.71 29.42 -1.15
CA ASN A 245 -1.41 28.80 -1.35
C ASN A 245 -1.56 27.28 -1.14
N LEU A 246 -1.45 26.50 -2.20
CA LEU A 246 -1.65 25.05 -2.21
C LEU A 246 -0.47 24.39 -2.92
N PRO A 247 -0.13 23.13 -2.59
CA PRO A 247 0.73 22.36 -3.46
C PRO A 247 0.09 22.20 -4.84
N LEU A 248 0.86 21.75 -5.83
CA LEU A 248 0.29 21.36 -7.11
C LEU A 248 -0.77 20.27 -6.89
N ILE A 249 -2.00 20.55 -7.31
CA ILE A 249 -3.12 19.61 -7.26
C ILE A 249 -3.41 19.11 -8.67
N ALA A 250 -3.44 17.79 -8.86
CA ALA A 250 -3.84 17.19 -10.13
C ALA A 250 -4.94 16.14 -9.93
N THR A 251 -5.82 16.03 -10.93
CA THR A 251 -6.93 15.08 -10.93
C THR A 251 -6.77 14.04 -12.04
N ALA A 252 -7.25 12.82 -11.81
CA ALA A 252 -7.38 11.80 -12.85
C ALA A 252 -8.64 10.95 -12.63
N ALA A 253 -9.19 10.39 -13.71
CA ALA A 253 -10.25 9.39 -13.66
C ALA A 253 -9.69 7.97 -13.86
N TYR A 254 -9.92 7.10 -12.88
CA TYR A 254 -9.51 5.69 -12.85
C TYR A 254 -10.77 4.80 -12.82
N PRO A 255 -10.85 3.67 -13.55
CA PRO A 255 -9.77 2.92 -14.21
C PRO A 255 -9.50 3.32 -15.67
N THR A 256 -10.11 4.41 -16.16
CA THR A 256 -9.91 4.88 -17.55
C THR A 256 -8.45 5.31 -17.82
N ALA A 257 -7.71 5.72 -16.79
CA ALA A 257 -6.26 5.86 -16.82
C ALA A 257 -5.59 4.51 -16.51
N ALA A 258 -5.44 3.66 -17.54
CA ALA A 258 -4.83 2.32 -17.40
C ALA A 258 -3.38 2.36 -16.87
N ASP A 259 -2.73 3.52 -16.94
CA ASP A 259 -1.40 3.76 -16.39
C ASP A 259 -1.36 5.07 -15.58
N PRO A 260 -1.25 5.01 -14.24
CA PRO A 260 -1.09 6.18 -13.39
C PRO A 260 0.23 6.92 -13.60
N ALA A 261 1.23 6.34 -14.28
CA ALA A 261 2.45 7.07 -14.67
C ALA A 261 2.23 7.90 -15.95
N GLY A 262 1.34 7.46 -16.83
CA GLY A 262 1.08 8.06 -18.14
C GLY A 262 0.33 9.40 -18.10
N CYS A 263 0.01 9.91 -19.29
CA CYS A 263 -0.63 11.22 -19.52
C CYS A 263 -2.09 11.29 -19.07
N CYS A 264 -2.38 11.03 -17.80
CA CYS A 264 -3.72 11.03 -17.25
C CYS A 264 -4.00 12.18 -16.29
N TRP A 265 -2.98 12.91 -15.83
CA TRP A 265 -3.12 13.89 -14.77
C TRP A 265 -3.48 15.27 -15.28
N LEU A 266 -4.52 15.87 -14.72
CA LEU A 266 -4.97 17.21 -15.07
C LEU A 266 -4.71 18.16 -13.88
N PRO A 267 -3.65 18.98 -13.89
CA PRO A 267 -3.40 19.99 -12.85
C PRO A 267 -4.57 20.98 -12.75
N LEU A 268 -4.94 21.45 -11.56
CA LEU A 268 -5.89 22.56 -11.42
C LEU A 268 -5.35 23.82 -12.13
N PRO A 269 -6.22 24.64 -12.74
CA PRO A 269 -5.75 25.82 -13.47
C PRO A 269 -5.14 26.84 -12.49
N THR A 270 -3.93 27.30 -12.80
CA THR A 270 -3.25 28.39 -12.09
C THR A 270 -3.58 29.75 -12.69
N HIS A 271 -3.93 29.81 -13.98
CA HIS A 271 -4.33 31.01 -14.70
C HIS A 271 -5.55 30.71 -15.61
N PRO A 272 -6.52 31.63 -15.75
CA PRO A 272 -7.74 31.41 -16.55
C PRO A 272 -7.47 31.07 -18.02
N ASP A 273 -6.38 31.58 -18.59
CA ASP A 273 -6.07 31.45 -20.03
C ASP A 273 -5.32 30.17 -20.41
N HIS A 274 -4.88 29.38 -19.43
CA HIS A 274 -4.15 28.14 -19.71
C HIS A 274 -5.12 27.02 -20.08
N GLN A 275 -4.99 26.49 -21.29
CA GLN A 275 -5.79 25.35 -21.72
C GLN A 275 -5.47 24.11 -20.87
N PRO A 276 -6.51 23.39 -20.37
CA PRO A 276 -6.31 22.18 -19.60
C PRO A 276 -5.67 21.09 -20.48
N ARG A 277 -4.51 20.58 -20.07
CA ARG A 277 -3.82 19.47 -20.73
C ARG A 277 -3.48 18.38 -19.72
N ARG A 278 -3.56 17.12 -20.14
CA ARG A 278 -3.11 15.99 -19.31
C ARG A 278 -1.59 15.82 -19.38
N HIS A 279 -1.00 15.51 -18.23
CA HIS A 279 0.43 15.38 -17.98
C HIS A 279 0.74 13.97 -17.48
N THR A 280 1.98 13.51 -17.72
CA THR A 280 2.49 12.31 -17.03
C THR A 280 2.65 12.59 -15.53
N LEU A 281 2.79 11.53 -14.74
CA LEU A 281 3.10 11.70 -13.31
C LEU A 281 4.44 12.44 -13.13
N ALA A 282 5.44 12.10 -13.95
CA ALA A 282 6.76 12.72 -13.95
C ALA A 282 6.72 14.23 -14.29
N ASP A 283 5.88 14.63 -15.25
CA ASP A 283 5.68 16.04 -15.61
C ASP A 283 5.15 16.86 -14.42
N LEU A 284 4.34 16.27 -13.54
CA LEU A 284 3.86 16.97 -12.34
C LEU A 284 5.00 17.34 -11.39
N GLY A 285 6.05 16.52 -11.33
CA GLY A 285 7.27 16.82 -10.60
C GLY A 285 7.91 18.12 -11.06
N ARG A 286 8.08 18.24 -12.37
CA ARG A 286 8.61 19.44 -13.02
C ARG A 286 7.72 20.66 -12.80
N LEU A 287 6.40 20.50 -12.92
CA LEU A 287 5.44 21.61 -12.71
C LEU A 287 5.37 22.07 -11.26
N ALA A 288 5.73 21.21 -10.30
CA ALA A 288 5.76 21.52 -8.88
C ALA A 288 7.15 21.97 -8.37
N ASP A 289 8.11 22.17 -9.29
CA ASP A 289 9.51 22.49 -8.99
C ASP A 289 10.17 21.49 -8.02
N HIS A 290 9.78 20.21 -8.10
CA HIS A 290 10.47 19.13 -7.37
C HIS A 290 11.91 18.98 -7.90
N PRO A 291 12.87 18.63 -7.03
CA PRO A 291 14.27 18.53 -7.45
C PRO A 291 14.42 17.42 -8.50
N GLN A 292 15.27 17.65 -9.49
CA GLN A 292 15.81 16.55 -10.27
C GLN A 292 16.72 15.71 -9.36
N GLN A 293 16.70 14.39 -9.53
CA GLN A 293 17.29 13.43 -8.59
C GLN A 293 18.66 13.85 -8.00
N PRO A 294 18.94 13.43 -6.76
CA PRO A 294 20.06 12.53 -6.57
C PRO A 294 19.55 11.12 -6.23
N ALA A 295 20.29 10.09 -6.64
CA ALA A 295 19.96 8.67 -6.51
C ALA A 295 19.62 8.16 -5.08
N ASN A 296 19.71 9.03 -4.06
CA ASN A 296 19.47 8.74 -2.64
C ASN A 296 18.50 9.72 -1.97
N HIS A 297 17.52 10.29 -2.70
CA HIS A 297 16.54 11.18 -2.08
C HIS A 297 15.71 10.43 -1.03
N ILE A 298 15.97 10.73 0.24
CA ILE A 298 15.08 10.42 1.36
C ILE A 298 14.13 11.61 1.47
N PRO A 299 12.80 11.41 1.45
CA PRO A 299 11.85 12.50 1.62
C PRO A 299 12.11 13.23 2.93
N THR A 300 12.77 14.38 2.85
CA THR A 300 12.90 15.28 3.99
C THR A 300 11.56 15.95 4.17
N ALA A 301 10.87 15.60 5.25
CA ALA A 301 9.67 16.31 5.68
C ALA A 301 9.93 17.83 5.69
N PRO A 302 8.90 18.67 5.47
CA PRO A 302 8.99 20.08 5.81
C PRO A 302 9.51 20.22 7.25
N GLY A 303 10.50 21.08 7.45
CA GLY A 303 11.17 21.29 8.73
C GLY A 303 10.17 21.44 9.89
N ASP A 304 10.53 20.78 11.00
CA ASP A 304 9.80 20.55 12.26
C ASP A 304 9.04 19.22 12.43
N LEU A 305 9.05 18.33 11.43
CA LEU A 305 8.60 16.94 11.62
C LEU A 305 9.77 15.95 11.54
N HIS A 306 10.57 15.85 12.61
CA HIS A 306 11.53 14.76 12.87
C HIS A 306 10.85 13.38 13.07
N LEU A 307 9.70 13.14 12.43
CA LEU A 307 8.83 11.99 12.63
C LEU A 307 8.34 11.38 11.31
N ALA A 308 9.05 11.56 10.19
CA ALA A 308 8.95 10.53 9.17
C ALA A 308 9.45 9.25 9.86
N PRO A 309 8.61 8.21 10.12
CA PRO A 309 9.15 6.96 10.62
C PRO A 309 10.29 6.54 9.69
N SER A 310 11.24 5.73 10.17
CA SER A 310 12.09 4.95 9.27
C SER A 310 11.15 4.13 8.38
N TRP A 311 10.75 4.69 7.24
CA TRP A 311 9.87 4.03 6.30
C TRP A 311 10.65 2.77 5.91
N PRO A 312 10.05 1.56 5.98
CA PRO A 312 10.69 0.41 5.40
C PRO A 312 11.00 0.80 3.97
N THR A 313 12.30 0.75 3.66
CA THR A 313 12.77 1.03 2.32
C THR A 313 12.06 0.03 1.43
N LEU A 314 11.18 0.52 0.56
CA LEU A 314 10.77 -0.33 -0.55
C LEU A 314 12.03 -0.60 -1.35
N PRO A 315 12.19 -1.82 -1.89
CA PRO A 315 13.32 -2.11 -2.75
C PRO A 315 13.39 -1.04 -3.85
N THR A 316 14.46 -0.24 -3.83
CA THR A 316 14.71 0.92 -4.71
C THR A 316 15.05 0.53 -6.14
N ALA A 317 15.08 -0.77 -6.40
CA ALA A 317 15.16 -1.37 -7.71
C ALA A 317 14.06 -2.45 -7.80
N PRO A 318 13.60 -2.86 -9.00
CA PRO A 318 12.93 -4.14 -9.12
C PRO A 318 13.74 -5.16 -8.32
N ILE A 319 13.11 -5.87 -7.39
CA ILE A 319 13.74 -7.08 -6.88
C ILE A 319 13.83 -7.98 -8.10
N SER A 320 14.99 -7.97 -8.76
CA SER A 320 15.38 -8.98 -9.71
C SER A 320 15.37 -10.28 -8.93
N LEU A 321 14.23 -10.99 -9.00
CA LEU A 321 14.01 -12.30 -8.39
C LEU A 321 14.87 -13.39 -9.04
N THR A 322 15.81 -13.03 -9.91
CA THR A 322 16.75 -13.95 -10.56
C THR A 322 17.73 -14.60 -9.58
N THR A 323 17.82 -14.12 -8.33
CA THR A 323 18.67 -14.72 -7.29
C THR A 323 17.90 -15.40 -6.16
N ASP A 324 16.61 -15.72 -6.32
CA ASP A 324 15.90 -16.58 -5.37
C ASP A 324 16.53 -17.99 -5.41
N PRO A 325 17.32 -18.42 -4.41
CA PRO A 325 17.77 -19.79 -4.34
C PRO A 325 16.54 -20.61 -3.99
N ARG A 326 15.93 -21.17 -5.02
CA ARG A 326 14.68 -21.92 -4.96
C ARG A 326 14.68 -22.88 -3.75
N PRO A 327 13.52 -23.08 -3.13
CA PRO A 327 13.01 -24.43 -3.05
C PRO A 327 11.83 -24.51 -4.01
N ILE A 328 12.09 -25.08 -5.19
CA ILE A 328 11.06 -25.57 -6.12
C ILE A 328 10.27 -26.69 -5.47
N ASP A 329 10.82 -27.30 -4.42
CA ASP A 329 10.16 -28.37 -3.72
C ASP A 329 8.96 -27.80 -2.96
N ARG A 330 7.83 -28.47 -3.22
CA ARG A 330 6.54 -28.24 -2.59
C ARG A 330 6.78 -28.13 -1.07
N TRP A 331 6.66 -26.92 -0.53
CA TRP A 331 6.70 -26.73 0.93
C TRP A 331 5.45 -27.40 1.50
N ILE A 332 5.62 -28.67 1.87
CA ILE A 332 4.59 -29.49 2.50
C ILE A 332 4.69 -29.22 3.99
N PRO A 333 3.61 -28.76 4.65
CA PRO A 333 3.60 -28.57 6.09
C PRO A 333 3.93 -29.87 6.81
N ARG A 334 4.83 -29.83 7.81
CA ARG A 334 5.00 -30.97 8.72
C ARG A 334 3.68 -31.21 9.48
N PRO A 335 3.23 -32.48 9.62
CA PRO A 335 2.04 -32.78 10.43
C PRO A 335 2.25 -32.27 11.85
N ASP A 336 1.18 -31.79 12.49
CA ASP A 336 1.23 -31.45 13.92
C ASP A 336 1.44 -32.78 14.65
N ASN A 337 2.61 -32.96 15.28
CA ASN A 337 2.76 -34.03 16.25
C ASN A 337 1.92 -33.67 17.49
N GLN A 338 0.62 -33.93 17.42
CA GLN A 338 -0.26 -33.88 18.60
C GLN A 338 -0.21 -35.17 19.44
N ASN A 339 0.63 -36.15 19.08
CA ASN A 339 0.75 -37.41 19.82
C ASN A 339 2.22 -37.76 20.07
N ARG A 340 2.76 -37.29 21.21
CA ARG A 340 3.85 -37.94 21.94
C ARG A 340 3.62 -37.82 23.45
N ASP A 341 2.39 -38.08 23.90
CA ASP A 341 2.07 -38.28 25.33
C ASP A 341 1.00 -39.37 25.46
N SER A 342 1.24 -40.51 24.83
CA SER A 342 0.44 -41.72 25.02
C SER A 342 1.35 -42.93 24.95
N GLY A 343 1.86 -43.32 26.10
CA GLY A 343 2.50 -44.62 26.28
C GLY A 343 3.84 -44.56 26.96
N ASP A 344 3.85 -44.31 28.27
CA ASP A 344 4.66 -45.15 29.14
C ASP A 344 4.13 -45.13 30.59
N ASN A 345 3.27 -46.09 30.93
CA ASN A 345 3.37 -46.77 32.22
C ASN A 345 2.55 -48.08 32.21
N ARG A 346 3.20 -49.17 31.78
CA ARG A 346 2.89 -50.51 32.26
C ARG A 346 4.21 -51.17 32.68
N GLY A 347 4.40 -51.34 33.98
CA GLY A 347 5.31 -52.37 34.51
C GLY A 347 6.00 -52.04 35.84
N GLY A 348 5.56 -52.71 36.92
CA GLY A 348 6.27 -52.85 38.21
C GLY A 348 5.68 -51.97 39.32
N GLN A 349 5.14 -52.47 40.43
CA GLN A 349 5.12 -53.78 41.08
C GLN A 349 3.72 -54.12 41.59
#